data_AF-A0A8T3XZ52-F1
#
_entry.id   AF-A0A8T3XZ52-F1
#
_cell.length_a   1.000
_cell.length_b   1.000
_cell.length_c   1.000
_cell.angle_alpha   90.00
_cell.angle_beta   90.00
_cell.angle_gamma   90.00
#
_symmetry.space_group_name_H-M   'P 1'
#
loop_
_entity.id
_entity.type
_entity.pdbx_description
1 polymer ?
#
loop_
_entity_poly.entity_id
_entity_poly.type
_entity_poly.pdbx_seq_one_letter_code
_entity_poly.pdbx_strand_id
1 'polypeptide(L)' 'AEEYKTLPFASRWIVKKFGTRALIGLRQLEENGNLHHHPVLMESSKGVVSQAEHTILIEKDKVIVTTE' A
#
# COMPACT_ATOMS: atom_id res chain seq x y z
N ALA A 1 -8.34 -16.63 5.60
CA ALA A 1 -7.11 -16.11 4.96
C ALA A 1 -7.40 -15.38 3.63
N GLU A 2 -8.62 -14.89 3.39
CA GLU A 2 -9.05 -14.54 2.03
C GLU A 2 -8.97 -13.05 1.68
N GLU A 3 -9.04 -12.15 2.67
CA GLU A 3 -9.44 -10.76 2.40
C GLU A 3 -8.37 -9.92 1.68
N TYR A 4 -7.10 -9.95 2.12
CA TYR A 4 -6.04 -9.07 1.57
C TYR A 4 -4.84 -9.82 0.97
N LYS A 5 -4.64 -11.10 1.34
CA LYS A 5 -3.55 -11.96 0.84
C LYS A 5 -2.19 -11.24 0.87
N THR A 6 -1.62 -10.97 -0.31
CA THR A 6 -0.33 -10.29 -0.49
C THR A 6 -0.48 -8.86 -1.02
N LEU A 7 -1.72 -8.36 -1.18
CA LEU A 7 -1.97 -7.00 -1.60
C LEU A 7 -1.91 -6.04 -0.40
N PRO A 8 -1.47 -4.78 -0.61
CA PRO A 8 -1.48 -3.77 0.44
C PRO A 8 -2.87 -3.54 1.02
N PHE A 9 -2.94 -3.25 2.32
CA PHE A 9 -4.16 -2.85 3.00
C PHE A 9 -3.92 -1.64 3.91
N ALA A 10 -4.97 -0.90 4.22
CA ALA A 10 -4.88 0.25 5.11
C ALA A 10 -5.22 -0.13 6.57
N SER A 11 -4.43 0.36 7.53
CA SER A 11 -4.68 0.14 8.97
C SER A 11 -6.10 0.55 9.39
N ARG A 12 -6.66 1.60 8.78
CA ARG A 12 -8.05 2.05 8.99
C ARG A 12 -9.09 0.97 8.68
N TRP A 13 -8.86 0.07 7.71
CA TRP A 13 -9.78 -1.02 7.40
C TRP A 13 -9.82 -2.05 8.54
N ILE A 14 -8.65 -2.34 9.09
CA ILE A 14 -8.48 -3.24 10.24
C ILE A 14 -9.11 -2.63 11.50
N VAL A 15 -8.85 -1.34 11.76
CA VAL A 15 -9.45 -0.60 12.88
C VAL A 15 -10.97 -0.55 12.77
N LYS A 16 -11.53 -0.36 11.56
CA LYS A 16 -12.97 -0.39 11.33
C LYS A 16 -13.60 -1.74 11.70
N LYS A 17 -12.88 -2.85 11.49
CA LYS A 17 -13.36 -4.21 11.73
C LYS A 17 -13.15 -4.68 13.17
N PHE A 18 -12.05 -4.29 13.81
CA PHE A 18 -11.60 -4.85 15.10
C PHE A 18 -11.42 -3.80 16.21
N GLY A 19 -11.68 -2.53 15.93
CA GLY A 19 -11.49 -1.41 16.86
C GLY A 19 -10.05 -0.93 16.96
N THR A 20 -9.82 0.13 17.74
CA THR A 20 -8.50 0.80 17.87
C THR A 20 -7.43 -0.10 18.48
N ARG A 21 -7.81 -1.07 19.31
CA ARG A 21 -6.88 -2.07 19.87
C ARG A 21 -6.18 -2.90 18.80
N ALA A 22 -6.73 -3.00 17.59
CA ALA A 22 -6.11 -3.72 16.49
C ALA A 22 -4.77 -3.13 16.05
N LEU A 23 -4.51 -1.85 16.32
CA LEU A 23 -3.20 -1.23 16.06
C LEU A 23 -2.06 -1.90 16.84
N ILE A 24 -2.34 -2.39 18.05
CA ILE A 24 -1.37 -3.14 18.86
C ILE A 24 -1.01 -4.45 18.15
N GLY A 25 -2.03 -5.16 17.66
CA GLY A 25 -1.84 -6.41 16.90
C GLY A 25 -1.08 -6.18 15.59
N LEU A 26 -1.37 -5.09 14.86
CA LEU A 26 -0.63 -4.75 13.64
C LEU A 26 0.85 -4.50 13.93
N ARG A 27 1.17 -3.79 15.02
CA ARG A 27 2.56 -3.57 15.45
C ARG A 27 3.28 -4.88 15.80
N GLN A 28 2.61 -5.79 16.51
CA GLN A 28 3.19 -7.10 16.83
C GLN A 28 3.47 -7.93 15.57
N LEU A 29 2.56 -7.89 14.58
CA LEU A 29 2.75 -8.58 13.31
C LEU A 29 3.89 -7.97 12.48
N GLU A 30 4.09 -6.66 12.54
CA GLU A 30 5.24 -5.98 11.94
C GLU A 30 6.54 -6.39 12.65
N GLU A 31 6.59 -6.33 13.98
CA GLU A 31 7.77 -6.72 14.79
C GLU A 31 8.17 -8.20 14.56
N ASN A 32 7.18 -9.07 14.35
CA ASN A 32 7.39 -10.49 14.03
C ASN A 32 7.76 -10.74 12.55
N GLY A 33 7.79 -9.71 11.70
CA GLY A 33 8.09 -9.84 10.27
C GLY A 33 6.98 -10.46 9.43
N ASN A 34 5.77 -10.60 9.98
CA ASN A 34 4.61 -11.10 9.22
C ASN A 34 4.08 -10.05 8.24
N LEU A 35 4.25 -8.77 8.57
CA LEU A 35 3.83 -7.63 7.76
C LEU A 35 5.00 -6.68 7.53
N HIS A 36 4.97 -6.00 6.39
CA HIS A 36 5.85 -4.87 6.11
C HIS A 36 5.04 -3.58 6.08
N HIS A 37 5.42 -2.61 6.91
CA HIS A 37 4.77 -1.31 6.95
C HIS A 37 5.38 -0.37 5.92
N HIS A 38 4.53 0.21 5.07
CA HIS A 38 4.91 1.26 4.13
C HIS A 38 4.54 2.63 4.72
N PRO A 39 5.49 3.36 5.35
CA PRO A 39 5.20 4.65 5.95
C PRO A 39 4.93 5.73 4.89
N VAL A 40 4.35 6.84 5.33
CA VAL A 40 4.18 8.03 4.49
C VAL A 40 5.55 8.54 4.06
N LEU A 41 5.72 8.73 2.75
CA LEU A 41 6.93 9.32 2.16
C LEU A 41 6.73 10.84 2.04
N MET A 42 7.57 11.60 2.73
CA MET A 42 7.54 13.07 2.72
C MET A 42 8.79 13.60 2.03
N GLU A 43 8.63 14.61 1.16
CA GLU A 43 9.77 15.30 0.54
C GLU A 43 10.61 15.98 1.63
N SER A 44 11.93 15.77 1.57
CA SER A 44 12.89 16.14 2.60
C SER A 44 12.90 17.64 2.95
N SER A 45 12.73 18.51 1.96
CA SER A 45 12.67 19.97 2.12
C SER A 45 11.25 20.51 2.33
N LYS A 46 10.24 19.61 2.38
CA LYS A 46 8.81 19.93 2.42
C LYS A 46 8.34 20.71 1.18
N GLY A 47 9.01 20.52 0.05
CA GLY A 47 8.57 21.03 -1.24
C GLY A 47 7.25 20.42 -1.69
N VAL A 48 6.63 21.06 -2.67
CA VAL A 48 5.42 20.54 -3.32
C VAL A 48 5.81 19.35 -4.19
N VAL A 49 5.04 18.26 -4.09
CA VAL A 49 5.21 17.06 -4.91
C VAL A 49 4.03 16.93 -5.87
N SER A 50 4.31 16.66 -7.14
CA SER A 50 3.33 16.22 -8.13
C SER A 50 3.66 14.80 -8.61
N GLN A 51 2.64 14.05 -9.03
CA GLN A 51 2.77 12.68 -9.49
C GLN A 51 1.80 12.42 -10.66
N ALA A 52 2.24 11.62 -11.63
CA ALA A 52 1.42 11.04 -12.68
C ALA A 52 1.84 9.56 -12.85
N GLU A 53 0.89 8.68 -13.13
CA GLU A 53 1.15 7.23 -13.25
C GLU A 53 0.23 6.59 -14.29
N HIS A 54 0.81 5.70 -15.09
CA HIS A 54 0.08 4.79 -15.96
C HIS A 54 0.61 3.37 -15.80
N THR A 55 -0.28 2.39 -15.93
CA THR A 55 0.10 0.98 -16.06
C THR A 55 0.16 0.61 -17.54
N ILE A 56 1.26 0.00 -17.98
CA ILE A 56 1.44 -0.41 -19.38
C ILE A 56 1.56 -1.94 -19.50
N LEU A 57 1.05 -2.47 -20.62
CA LEU A 57 1.25 -3.86 -21.05
C LEU A 57 2.11 -3.86 -22.31
N ILE A 58 3.27 -4.52 -22.25
CA ILE A 58 4.19 -4.65 -23.37
C ILE A 58 3.86 -5.95 -24.11
N GLU A 59 3.52 -5.84 -25.39
CA GLU A 59 3.37 -6.96 -26.32
C GLU A 59 4.49 -6.94 -27.35
N LYS A 60 4.57 -7.99 -28.19
CA LYS A 60 5.64 -8.17 -29.17
C LYS A 60 5.84 -6.95 -30.09
N ASP A 61 4.73 -6.36 -30.55
CA ASP A 61 4.74 -5.32 -31.59
C ASP A 61 4.14 -3.98 -31.12
N LYS A 62 3.67 -3.88 -29.86
CA LYS A 62 3.06 -2.66 -29.33
C LYS A 62 3.14 -2.55 -27.81
N VAL A 63 2.96 -1.32 -27.32
CA VAL A 63 2.73 -1.01 -25.90
C VAL A 63 1.29 -0.53 -25.76
N ILE A 64 0.56 -1.13 -24.83
CA ILE A 64 -0.80 -0.73 -24.48
C ILE A 64 -0.76 0.05 -23.17
N VAL A 65 -1.30 1.26 -23.16
CA VAL A 65 -1.54 1.99 -21.92
C VAL A 65 -2.90 1.56 -21.37
N THR A 66 -2.91 0.91 -20.20
CA THR A 66 -4.14 0.28 -19.65
C THR A 66 -5.00 1.26 -18.83
N THR A 67 -4.48 2.44 -18.57
CA THR A 67 -5.04 3.45 -17.65
C THR A 67 -5.13 4.84 -18.30
N GLU A 68 -5.17 4.90 -19.63
CA GLU A 68 -5.49 6.14 -20.38
C GLU A 68 -6.90 6.65 -20.10
#